data_AF-A0A961NJF5-F1
#
_entry.id   AF-A0A961NJF5-F1
#
_cell.length_a   1.000
_cell.length_b   1.000
_cell.length_c   1.000
_cell.angle_alpha   90.00
_cell.angle_beta   90.00
_cell.angle_gamma   90.00
#
_symmetry.space_group_name_H-M   'P 1'
#
loop_
_entity.id
_entity.type
_entity.pdbx_description
1 polymer ?
#
loop_
_entity_poly.entity_id
_entity_poly.type
_entity_poly.pdbx_seq_one_letter_code
_entity_poly.pdbx_strand_id
1 'polypeptide(L)'
;MFDLFTINTRSENFLPDVPENRPQLPVSLEPYIVENPQDIAWRVDGGAGLQGYGTFDRIPDIYGTGPFWLERIEQLRHIPVDRFWEVLSVRYITTFDEPPSNVSLELLAYDTNLTGDEFRVFELQDPRPMAYLVYEALDAQNSPEFAREIMADARVNLREQAVTLQPPPIELPGERPDVAEVSDFQMVTPEHIEMTVSTGDNALLTVSIPDYPGWNAYVNDEHVDILDTYAGLIGIPVTAGENQSVRLEFTPRSVTIGAILSALALLAGIVVCIAEVFWLRQRKNES
;
A
#
# COMPACT_ATOMS: atom_id res chain seq x y z
N MET A 1 26.78 -14.24 -25.64
CA MET A 1 27.09 -12.79 -25.58
C MET A 1 25.79 -12.09 -25.91
N PHE A 2 25.04 -11.67 -24.89
CA PHE A 2 23.78 -10.96 -25.07
C PHE A 2 24.10 -9.48 -25.24
N ASP A 3 23.81 -8.95 -26.42
CA ASP A 3 23.87 -7.52 -26.70
C ASP A 3 22.55 -6.90 -26.23
N LEU A 4 22.60 -6.15 -25.12
CA LEU A 4 21.42 -5.55 -24.49
C LEU A 4 21.21 -4.09 -24.91
N PHE A 5 22.05 -3.54 -25.79
CA PHE A 5 22.05 -2.09 -26.10
C PHE A 5 22.22 -1.75 -27.59
N THR A 6 21.79 -2.62 -28.51
CA THR A 6 21.64 -2.19 -29.91
C THR A 6 20.37 -1.35 -30.07
N ILE A 7 20.50 -0.03 -30.14
CA ILE A 7 19.42 0.83 -30.65
C ILE A 7 19.40 0.68 -32.17
N ASN A 8 18.54 -0.22 -32.65
CA ASN A 8 18.33 -0.42 -34.08
C ASN A 8 17.21 0.52 -34.57
N THR A 9 17.58 1.61 -35.26
CA THR A 9 16.63 2.56 -35.86
C THR A 9 15.83 1.99 -37.04
N ARG A 10 16.06 0.72 -37.40
CA ARG A 10 15.33 -0.05 -38.42
C ARG A 10 14.70 -1.33 -37.85
N SER A 11 14.54 -1.47 -36.54
CA SER A 11 13.77 -2.59 -36.00
C SER A 11 12.28 -2.39 -36.27
N GLU A 12 11.60 -3.43 -36.75
CA GLU A 12 10.13 -3.50 -36.77
C GLU A 12 9.49 -3.52 -35.37
N ASN A 13 10.30 -3.47 -34.30
CA ASN A 13 9.84 -3.41 -32.91
C ASN A 13 9.15 -2.08 -32.54
N PHE A 14 9.21 -1.06 -33.42
CA PHE A 14 8.30 0.09 -33.34
C PHE A 14 7.00 -0.26 -34.07
N LEU A 15 6.21 -1.14 -33.48
CA LEU A 15 4.80 -1.24 -33.84
C LEU A 15 4.14 0.06 -33.34
N PRO A 16 3.39 0.80 -34.19
CA PRO A 16 2.58 1.90 -33.70
C PRO A 16 1.63 1.35 -32.64
N ASP A 17 1.77 1.83 -31.40
CA ASP A 17 0.85 1.49 -30.31
C ASP A 17 -0.53 2.10 -30.65
N VAL A 18 -1.39 1.27 -31.25
CA VAL A 18 -2.80 1.60 -31.45
C VAL A 18 -3.57 1.26 -30.17
N PRO A 19 -4.61 2.03 -29.79
CA PRO A 19 -5.37 1.77 -28.57
C PRO A 19 -5.85 0.32 -28.42
N GLU A 20 -6.15 -0.33 -29.54
CA GLU A 20 -6.59 -1.74 -29.63
C GLU A 20 -5.54 -2.75 -29.16
N ASN A 21 -4.25 -2.38 -29.19
CA ASN A 21 -3.15 -3.23 -28.74
C ASN A 21 -2.86 -3.08 -27.24
N ARG A 22 -3.51 -2.12 -26.56
CA ARG A 22 -3.34 -1.93 -25.11
C ARG A 22 -4.23 -2.91 -24.35
N PRO A 23 -3.80 -3.34 -23.14
CA PRO A 23 -4.69 -4.03 -22.21
C PRO A 23 -5.99 -3.24 -22.06
N GLN A 24 -7.13 -3.91 -22.29
CA GLN A 24 -8.45 -3.32 -22.15
C GLN A 24 -8.99 -3.67 -20.76
N LEU A 25 -9.42 -2.66 -20.01
CA LEU A 25 -10.10 -2.88 -18.75
C LEU A 25 -11.45 -3.59 -19.02
N PRO A 26 -11.77 -4.68 -18.30
CA PRO A 26 -13.11 -5.28 -18.36
C PRO A 26 -14.19 -4.26 -17.98
N VAL A 27 -15.28 -4.22 -18.74
CA VAL A 27 -16.33 -3.19 -18.59
C VAL A 27 -16.97 -3.22 -17.20
N SER A 28 -17.10 -4.40 -16.61
CA SER A 28 -17.60 -4.57 -15.24
C SER A 28 -16.73 -3.90 -14.17
N LEU A 29 -15.48 -3.52 -14.50
CA LEU A 29 -14.52 -2.92 -13.57
C LEU A 29 -14.34 -1.41 -13.76
N GLU A 30 -14.88 -0.82 -14.84
CA GLU A 30 -14.89 0.65 -15.05
C GLU A 30 -15.46 1.44 -13.85
N PRO A 31 -16.50 0.98 -13.13
CA PRO A 31 -17.04 1.71 -11.98
C PRO A 31 -16.07 1.82 -10.79
N TYR A 32 -14.97 1.07 -10.78
CA TYR A 32 -14.02 1.04 -9.66
C TYR A 32 -12.77 1.90 -9.89
N ILE A 33 -12.72 2.64 -11.00
CA ILE A 33 -11.65 3.60 -11.29
C ILE A 33 -11.72 4.76 -10.29
N VAL A 34 -10.57 5.10 -9.69
CA VAL A 34 -10.43 6.22 -8.77
C VAL A 34 -9.46 7.25 -9.35
N GLU A 35 -9.99 8.37 -9.82
CA GLU A 35 -9.18 9.41 -10.50
C GLU A 35 -8.28 10.18 -9.54
N ASN A 36 -8.76 10.46 -8.32
CA ASN A 36 -8.01 11.16 -7.29
C ASN A 36 -7.68 10.20 -6.13
N PRO A 37 -6.40 10.00 -5.77
CA PRO A 37 -6.02 9.14 -4.64
C PRO A 37 -6.74 9.46 -3.32
N GLN A 38 -7.13 10.72 -3.10
CA GLN A 38 -7.87 11.14 -1.91
C GLN A 38 -9.26 10.50 -1.80
N ASP A 39 -9.83 10.01 -2.90
CA ASP A 39 -11.12 9.35 -2.94
C ASP A 39 -11.02 7.83 -2.66
N ILE A 40 -9.81 7.30 -2.45
CA ILE A 40 -9.60 5.88 -2.12
C ILE A 40 -10.07 5.61 -0.68
N ALA A 41 -11.22 4.95 -0.58
CA ALA A 41 -11.82 4.53 0.70
C ALA A 41 -11.83 3.02 0.92
N TRP A 42 -11.46 2.23 -0.09
CA TRP A 42 -11.52 0.77 -0.11
C TRP A 42 -10.60 0.23 -1.22
N ARG A 43 -10.42 -1.09 -1.27
CA ARG A 43 -9.65 -1.77 -2.30
C ARG A 43 -10.43 -2.81 -3.09
N VAL A 44 -9.86 -3.20 -4.22
CA VAL A 44 -10.33 -4.30 -5.07
C VAL A 44 -9.39 -5.49 -4.93
N ASP A 45 -9.94 -6.68 -4.70
CA ASP A 45 -9.25 -7.93 -5.02
C ASP A 45 -9.32 -8.14 -6.55
N GLY A 46 -8.28 -7.67 -7.24
CA GLY A 46 -8.17 -7.72 -8.69
C GLY A 46 -7.62 -9.02 -9.25
N GLY A 47 -7.49 -10.09 -8.45
CA GLY A 47 -6.71 -11.27 -8.83
C GLY A 47 -7.20 -11.94 -10.11
N ALA A 48 -8.52 -12.06 -10.27
CA ALA A 48 -9.14 -12.69 -11.44
C ALA A 48 -9.37 -11.72 -12.60
N GLY A 49 -9.86 -10.51 -12.29
CA GLY A 49 -10.33 -9.55 -13.29
C GLY A 49 -9.24 -8.61 -13.81
N LEU A 50 -8.34 -8.14 -12.93
CA LEU A 50 -7.29 -7.15 -13.26
C LEU A 50 -5.94 -7.80 -13.54
N GLN A 51 -5.64 -8.97 -12.97
CA GLN A 51 -4.39 -9.72 -13.21
C GLN A 51 -3.11 -8.86 -13.05
N GLY A 52 -3.11 -7.92 -12.10
CA GLY A 52 -1.99 -7.01 -11.83
C GLY A 52 -1.95 -5.74 -12.69
N TYR A 53 -3.01 -5.42 -13.42
CA TYR A 53 -3.16 -4.16 -14.17
C TYR A 53 -3.89 -3.05 -13.38
N GLY A 54 -4.26 -3.27 -12.12
CA GLY A 54 -5.06 -2.29 -11.36
C GLY A 54 -4.47 -0.88 -11.31
N THR A 55 -3.16 -0.74 -11.06
CA THR A 55 -2.49 0.58 -11.05
C THR A 55 -2.50 1.26 -12.42
N PHE A 56 -2.47 0.49 -13.52
CA PHE A 56 -2.54 1.03 -14.88
C PHE A 56 -3.90 1.70 -15.13
N ASP A 57 -4.98 1.10 -14.62
CA ASP A 57 -6.36 1.56 -14.77
C ASP A 57 -6.84 2.46 -13.61
N ARG A 58 -5.95 2.82 -12.68
CA ARG A 58 -6.26 3.60 -11.45
C ARG A 58 -7.32 2.95 -10.56
N ILE A 59 -7.33 1.63 -10.51
CA ILE A 59 -8.14 0.86 -9.56
C ILE A 59 -7.27 0.54 -8.34
N PRO A 60 -7.72 0.82 -7.10
CA PRO A 60 -6.97 0.56 -5.87
C PRO A 60 -6.91 -0.96 -5.58
N ASP A 61 -6.10 -1.64 -6.36
CA ASP A 61 -5.89 -3.08 -6.32
C ASP A 61 -4.92 -3.48 -5.19
N ILE A 62 -5.18 -4.62 -4.54
CA ILE A 62 -4.29 -5.23 -3.54
C ILE A 62 -3.07 -5.93 -4.15
N TYR A 63 -3.08 -6.16 -5.48
CA TYR A 63 -1.96 -6.73 -6.22
C TYR A 63 -1.07 -5.62 -6.83
N GLY A 64 -1.63 -4.63 -7.52
CA GLY A 64 -0.79 -3.61 -8.17
C GLY A 64 0.09 -4.19 -9.29
N THR A 65 1.08 -3.43 -9.76
CA THR A 65 1.79 -3.73 -11.03
C THR A 65 3.22 -4.23 -10.83
N GLY A 66 3.49 -5.47 -11.26
CA GLY A 66 4.85 -5.96 -11.51
C GLY A 66 5.21 -7.29 -10.83
N PRO A 67 6.41 -7.84 -11.11
CA PRO A 67 6.83 -9.13 -10.57
C PRO A 67 7.39 -9.05 -9.14
N PHE A 68 7.42 -7.85 -8.54
CA PHE A 68 8.07 -7.61 -7.25
C PHE A 68 7.02 -7.33 -6.18
N TRP A 69 7.11 -8.11 -5.12
CA TRP A 69 6.17 -8.10 -4.00
C TRP A 69 6.96 -7.88 -2.72
N LEU A 70 6.42 -7.07 -1.81
CA LEU A 70 6.91 -7.06 -0.45
C LEU A 70 6.65 -8.44 0.16
N GLU A 71 7.72 -9.12 0.60
CA GLU A 71 7.61 -10.50 1.11
C GLU A 71 6.52 -10.63 2.18
N ARG A 72 6.43 -9.66 3.10
CA ARG A 72 5.39 -9.64 4.14
C ARG A 72 3.97 -9.68 3.57
N ILE A 73 3.70 -8.90 2.51
CA ILE A 73 2.38 -8.85 1.85
C ILE A 73 2.12 -10.11 1.03
N GLU A 74 3.15 -10.67 0.38
CA GLU A 74 3.02 -11.94 -0.34
C GLU A 74 2.66 -13.09 0.60
N GLN A 75 3.27 -13.10 1.79
CA GLN A 75 2.96 -14.11 2.80
C GLN A 75 1.53 -13.97 3.36
N LEU A 76 0.93 -12.77 3.35
CA LEU A 76 -0.48 -12.60 3.75
C LEU A 76 -1.45 -13.33 2.82
N ARG A 77 -1.09 -13.61 1.57
CA ARG A 77 -1.94 -14.39 0.64
C ARG A 77 -2.16 -15.84 1.08
N HIS A 78 -1.37 -16.32 2.03
CA HIS A 78 -1.43 -17.69 2.51
C HIS A 78 -2.40 -17.87 3.69
N ILE A 79 -2.95 -16.77 4.24
CA ILE A 79 -4.04 -16.85 5.23
C ILE A 79 -5.39 -17.06 4.51
N PRO A 80 -6.46 -17.45 5.21
CA PRO A 80 -7.79 -17.55 4.61
C PRO A 80 -8.21 -16.25 3.91
N VAL A 81 -8.80 -16.37 2.72
CA VAL A 81 -9.04 -15.22 1.83
C VAL A 81 -9.98 -14.16 2.44
N ASP A 82 -10.95 -14.57 3.25
CA ASP A 82 -11.82 -13.67 4.01
C ASP A 82 -11.03 -12.81 5.00
N ARG A 83 -10.00 -13.38 5.63
CA ARG A 83 -9.09 -12.68 6.54
C ARG A 83 -8.14 -11.75 5.79
N PHE A 84 -7.70 -12.16 4.61
CA PHE A 84 -6.90 -11.33 3.71
C PHE A 84 -7.67 -10.09 3.24
N TRP A 85 -8.92 -10.26 2.82
CA TRP A 85 -9.83 -9.16 2.47
C TRP A 85 -10.09 -8.21 3.63
N GLU A 86 -10.30 -8.76 4.82
CA GLU A 86 -10.57 -8.00 6.04
C GLU A 86 -9.42 -7.03 6.37
N VAL A 87 -8.17 -7.50 6.44
CA VAL A 87 -7.03 -6.64 6.82
C VAL A 87 -6.59 -5.69 5.70
N LEU A 88 -6.89 -6.00 4.45
CA LEU A 88 -6.55 -5.15 3.30
C LEU A 88 -7.68 -4.20 2.87
N SER A 89 -8.76 -4.13 3.63
CA SER A 89 -9.91 -3.23 3.39
C SER A 89 -10.51 -3.42 1.99
N VAL A 90 -10.65 -4.69 1.58
CA VAL A 90 -11.26 -5.06 0.30
C VAL A 90 -12.77 -4.86 0.37
N ARG A 91 -13.33 -4.21 -0.65
CA ARG A 91 -14.78 -4.05 -0.84
C ARG A 91 -15.27 -4.77 -2.08
N TYR A 92 -14.54 -4.71 -3.19
CA TYR A 92 -14.93 -5.39 -4.42
C TYR A 92 -13.97 -6.53 -4.73
N ILE A 93 -14.52 -7.65 -5.16
CA ILE A 93 -13.78 -8.90 -5.34
C ILE A 93 -14.00 -9.40 -6.75
N THR A 94 -12.92 -9.73 -7.44
CA THR A 94 -12.94 -10.47 -8.70
C THR A 94 -12.49 -11.89 -8.45
N THR A 95 -13.31 -12.89 -8.80
CA THR A 95 -12.95 -14.31 -8.56
C THR A 95 -13.44 -15.23 -9.67
N PHE A 96 -12.64 -16.27 -9.94
CA PHE A 96 -13.05 -17.43 -10.73
C PHE A 96 -13.85 -18.41 -9.87
N ASP A 97 -13.36 -18.65 -8.65
CA ASP A 97 -13.87 -19.64 -7.70
C ASP A 97 -15.06 -19.10 -6.88
N GLU A 98 -15.80 -20.02 -6.27
CA GLU A 98 -16.84 -19.66 -5.32
C GLU A 98 -16.24 -18.97 -4.10
N PRO A 99 -16.70 -17.76 -3.73
CA PRO A 99 -16.19 -17.07 -2.57
C PRO A 99 -16.55 -17.83 -1.28
N PRO A 100 -15.83 -17.56 -0.17
CA PRO A 100 -16.09 -18.24 1.09
C PRO A 100 -17.48 -17.89 1.63
N SER A 101 -18.18 -18.89 2.20
CA SER A 101 -19.58 -18.75 2.60
C SER A 101 -19.80 -18.05 3.95
N ASN A 102 -18.72 -17.70 4.65
CA ASN A 102 -18.77 -17.03 5.95
C ASN A 102 -18.81 -15.49 5.83
N VAL A 103 -18.77 -14.94 4.62
CA VAL A 103 -18.87 -13.50 4.35
C VAL A 103 -20.13 -13.17 3.55
N SER A 104 -20.71 -12.00 3.80
CA SER A 104 -21.90 -11.53 3.09
C SER A 104 -21.49 -10.79 1.82
N LEU A 105 -21.81 -11.38 0.66
CA LEU A 105 -21.43 -10.89 -0.65
C LEU A 105 -22.66 -10.69 -1.54
N GLU A 106 -22.64 -9.64 -2.35
CA GLU A 106 -23.60 -9.41 -3.42
C GLU A 106 -22.92 -9.57 -4.76
N LEU A 107 -23.47 -10.41 -5.63
CA LEU A 107 -23.00 -10.58 -7.00
C LEU A 107 -23.41 -9.37 -7.84
N LEU A 108 -22.43 -8.64 -8.36
CA LEU A 108 -22.66 -7.44 -9.17
C LEU A 108 -22.64 -7.73 -10.67
N ALA A 109 -21.69 -8.56 -11.14
CA ALA A 109 -21.49 -8.80 -12.56
C ALA A 109 -20.78 -10.12 -12.88
N TYR A 110 -20.89 -10.51 -14.15
CA TYR A 110 -20.04 -11.50 -14.82
C TYR A 110 -19.30 -10.78 -15.94
N ASP A 111 -18.04 -11.14 -16.17
CA ASP A 111 -17.25 -10.56 -17.25
C ASP A 111 -16.09 -11.51 -17.65
N THR A 112 -15.26 -11.09 -18.60
CA THR A 112 -14.11 -11.85 -19.08
C THR A 112 -12.85 -11.02 -18.97
N ASN A 113 -11.77 -11.61 -18.45
CA ASN A 113 -10.51 -10.91 -18.26
C ASN A 113 -9.66 -10.87 -19.56
N LEU A 114 -8.45 -10.29 -19.46
CA LEU A 114 -7.50 -10.16 -20.59
C LEU A 114 -7.06 -11.50 -21.20
N THR A 115 -7.08 -12.59 -20.41
CA THR A 115 -6.71 -13.94 -20.88
C THR A 115 -7.88 -14.71 -21.48
N GLY A 116 -9.10 -14.16 -21.43
CA GLY A 116 -10.31 -14.80 -21.95
C GLY A 116 -11.04 -15.69 -20.94
N ASP A 117 -10.67 -15.62 -19.67
CA ASP A 117 -11.30 -16.41 -18.60
C ASP A 117 -12.49 -15.64 -17.99
N GLU A 118 -13.60 -16.34 -17.79
CA GLU A 118 -14.79 -15.78 -17.15
C GLU A 118 -14.57 -15.57 -15.64
N PHE A 119 -14.89 -14.39 -15.14
CA PHE A 119 -14.85 -14.07 -13.72
C PHE A 119 -16.14 -13.42 -13.24
N ARG A 120 -16.30 -13.38 -11.92
CA ARG A 120 -17.43 -12.73 -11.25
C ARG A 120 -16.94 -11.56 -10.42
N VAL A 121 -17.78 -10.53 -10.34
CA VAL A 121 -17.55 -9.36 -9.48
C VAL A 121 -18.53 -9.40 -8.33
N PHE A 122 -18.02 -9.32 -7.10
CA PHE A 122 -18.80 -9.24 -5.89
C PHE A 122 -18.52 -7.97 -5.11
N GLU A 123 -19.51 -7.49 -4.37
CA GLU A 123 -19.34 -6.49 -3.31
C GLU A 123 -19.47 -7.15 -1.93
N LEU A 124 -18.49 -6.89 -1.08
CA LEU A 124 -18.53 -7.19 0.34
C LEU A 124 -19.42 -6.16 1.05
N GLN A 125 -20.47 -6.65 1.71
CA GLN A 125 -21.52 -5.80 2.29
C GLN A 125 -21.10 -5.09 3.58
N ASP A 126 -20.11 -5.64 4.29
CA ASP A 126 -19.53 -5.05 5.49
C ASP A 126 -18.00 -4.94 5.33
N PRO A 127 -17.50 -4.06 4.44
CA PRO A 127 -16.07 -3.92 4.22
C PRO A 127 -15.42 -3.15 5.37
N ARG A 128 -14.23 -3.58 5.79
CA ARG A 128 -13.43 -2.84 6.77
C ARG A 128 -12.95 -1.53 6.14
N PRO A 129 -13.05 -0.38 6.83
CA PRO A 129 -12.45 0.87 6.34
C PRO A 129 -10.92 0.79 6.30
N MET A 130 -10.30 1.69 5.56
CA MET A 130 -8.84 1.79 5.41
C MET A 130 -8.09 2.02 6.72
N ALA A 131 -8.73 2.67 7.69
CA ALA A 131 -8.21 2.92 9.02
C ALA A 131 -9.27 2.55 10.06
N TYR A 132 -8.87 1.84 11.12
CA TYR A 132 -9.80 1.26 12.09
C TYR A 132 -9.19 1.17 13.48
N LEU A 133 -9.96 1.56 14.51
CA LEU A 133 -9.54 1.53 15.91
C LEU A 133 -9.82 0.17 16.55
N VAL A 134 -8.79 -0.36 17.20
CA VAL A 134 -8.82 -1.64 17.90
C VAL A 134 -8.35 -1.44 19.35
N TYR A 135 -8.99 -2.14 20.28
CA TYR A 135 -8.82 -1.93 21.73
C TYR A 135 -8.24 -3.14 22.45
N GLU A 136 -7.96 -4.22 21.75
CA GLU A 136 -7.25 -5.39 22.26
C GLU A 136 -6.12 -5.76 21.28
N ALA A 137 -4.96 -6.17 21.81
CA ALA A 137 -3.84 -6.63 21.00
C ALA A 137 -3.40 -8.04 21.42
N LEU A 138 -3.17 -8.90 20.43
CA LEU A 138 -2.60 -10.23 20.57
C LEU A 138 -1.13 -10.18 20.15
N ASP A 139 -0.23 -10.39 21.10
CA ASP A 139 1.23 -10.37 20.87
C ASP A 139 1.70 -11.65 20.18
N ALA A 140 2.26 -11.49 18.98
CA ALA A 140 2.86 -12.56 18.18
C ALA A 140 4.34 -12.81 18.50
N GLN A 141 4.88 -12.21 19.57
CA GLN A 141 6.20 -12.51 20.13
C GLN A 141 7.33 -12.35 19.10
N ASN A 142 7.27 -11.31 18.29
CA ASN A 142 8.19 -10.99 17.20
C ASN A 142 8.23 -12.04 16.07
N SER A 143 7.20 -12.88 15.91
CA SER A 143 7.10 -13.86 14.82
C SER A 143 5.97 -13.49 13.84
N PRO A 144 6.30 -13.06 12.60
CA PRO A 144 5.32 -12.86 11.53
C PRO A 144 4.55 -14.13 11.16
N GLU A 145 5.19 -15.31 11.28
CA GLU A 145 4.55 -16.59 11.02
C GLU A 145 3.47 -16.87 12.07
N PHE A 146 3.81 -16.72 13.35
CA PHE A 146 2.85 -16.89 14.44
C PHE A 146 1.71 -15.86 14.37
N ALA A 147 2.02 -14.62 13.97
CA ALA A 147 1.00 -13.61 13.70
C ALA A 147 -0.02 -14.09 12.65
N ARG A 148 0.45 -14.63 11.52
CA ARG A 148 -0.42 -15.20 10.47
C ARG A 148 -1.22 -16.41 10.96
N GLU A 149 -0.64 -17.25 11.82
CA GLU A 149 -1.36 -18.37 12.45
C GLU A 149 -2.49 -17.89 13.36
N ILE A 150 -2.27 -16.87 14.19
CA ILE A 150 -3.31 -16.23 15.00
C ILE A 150 -4.40 -15.65 14.09
N MET A 151 -4.01 -14.96 13.01
CA MET A 151 -4.95 -14.34 12.07
C MET A 151 -5.82 -15.37 11.32
N ALA A 152 -5.29 -16.57 11.07
CA ALA A 152 -6.00 -17.65 10.42
C ALA A 152 -7.01 -18.36 11.34
N ASP A 153 -6.93 -18.15 12.67
CA ASP A 153 -7.86 -18.74 13.62
C ASP A 153 -9.24 -18.06 13.54
N ALA A 154 -10.25 -18.85 13.18
CA ALA A 154 -11.62 -18.35 13.04
C ALA A 154 -12.21 -17.74 14.31
N ARG A 155 -11.66 -18.08 15.49
CA ARG A 155 -12.09 -17.56 16.81
C ARG A 155 -11.60 -16.15 17.09
N VAL A 156 -10.55 -15.70 16.40
CA VAL A 156 -10.00 -14.35 16.56
C VAL A 156 -10.83 -13.40 15.71
N ASN A 157 -11.33 -12.32 16.29
CA ASN A 157 -12.01 -11.28 15.53
C ASN A 157 -11.00 -10.16 15.20
N LEU A 158 -10.56 -10.09 13.95
CA LEU A 158 -9.55 -9.11 13.52
C LEU A 158 -10.02 -7.66 13.58
N ARG A 159 -11.31 -7.38 13.82
CA ARG A 159 -11.81 -6.02 14.11
C ARG A 159 -11.70 -5.65 15.58
N GLU A 160 -11.80 -6.62 16.48
CA GLU A 160 -11.75 -6.36 17.93
C GLU A 160 -10.35 -6.62 18.51
N GLN A 161 -9.57 -7.48 17.84
CA GLN A 161 -8.29 -7.97 18.29
C GLN A 161 -7.23 -7.77 17.20
N ALA A 162 -6.34 -6.81 17.41
CA ALA A 162 -5.23 -6.56 16.51
C ALA A 162 -4.11 -7.57 16.80
N VAL A 163 -3.51 -8.15 15.77
CA VAL A 163 -2.36 -9.04 15.95
C VAL A 163 -1.10 -8.23 15.75
N THR A 164 -0.28 -8.06 16.78
CA THR A 164 0.91 -7.20 16.73
C THR A 164 2.18 -8.04 16.88
N LEU A 165 3.27 -7.67 16.21
CA LEU A 165 4.54 -8.38 16.41
C LEU A 165 5.19 -8.10 17.76
N GLN A 166 4.91 -6.94 18.33
CA GLN A 166 5.40 -6.52 19.63
C GLN A 166 4.23 -6.02 20.47
N PRO A 167 4.33 -6.06 21.81
CA PRO A 167 3.31 -5.47 22.66
C PRO A 167 3.21 -3.95 22.38
N PRO A 168 2.00 -3.38 22.30
CA PRO A 168 1.82 -1.94 22.18
C PRO A 168 2.51 -1.20 23.34
N PRO A 169 3.08 0.00 23.10
CA PRO A 169 3.73 0.79 24.15
C PRO A 169 2.75 1.46 25.11
N ILE A 170 1.44 1.33 24.83
CA ILE A 170 0.34 1.83 25.65
C ILE A 170 -0.54 0.65 26.09
N GLU A 171 -1.11 0.75 27.29
CA GLU A 171 -2.10 -0.23 27.76
C GLU A 171 -3.41 -0.02 27.00
N LEU A 172 -3.93 -1.09 26.40
CA LEU A 172 -5.22 -1.11 25.71
C LEU A 172 -6.28 -1.70 26.65
N PRO A 173 -7.50 -1.12 26.70
CA PRO A 173 -8.51 -1.48 27.69
C PRO A 173 -9.20 -2.83 27.42
N GLY A 174 -9.08 -3.38 26.21
CA GLY A 174 -9.76 -4.61 25.78
C GLY A 174 -11.20 -4.41 25.32
N GLU A 175 -11.85 -3.31 25.71
CA GLU A 175 -13.24 -2.99 25.34
C GLU A 175 -13.30 -1.71 24.50
N ARG A 176 -14.19 -1.71 23.50
CA ARG A 176 -14.43 -0.54 22.66
C ARG A 176 -15.27 0.50 23.43
N PRO A 177 -14.81 1.75 23.59
CA PRO A 177 -15.57 2.84 24.20
C PRO A 177 -16.69 3.37 23.29
N ASP A 178 -17.58 4.17 23.86
CA ASP A 178 -18.69 4.82 23.13
C ASP A 178 -18.19 5.77 22.02
N VAL A 179 -17.08 6.47 22.26
CA VAL A 179 -16.41 7.33 21.28
C VAL A 179 -15.27 6.55 20.67
N ALA A 180 -15.45 6.10 19.43
CA ALA A 180 -14.47 5.33 18.67
C ALA A 180 -14.64 5.62 17.17
N GLU A 181 -14.04 6.73 16.70
CA GLU A 181 -14.25 7.25 15.35
C GLU A 181 -12.93 7.56 14.66
N VAL A 182 -12.87 7.20 13.37
CA VAL A 182 -11.87 7.67 12.43
C VAL A 182 -12.61 8.42 11.32
N SER A 183 -12.29 9.69 11.12
CA SER A 183 -12.87 10.55 10.10
C SER A 183 -11.80 11.12 9.17
N ASP A 184 -12.23 11.73 8.08
CA ASP A 184 -11.37 12.50 7.17
C ASP A 184 -10.14 11.74 6.65
N PHE A 185 -10.24 10.42 6.51
CA PHE A 185 -9.17 9.62 5.92
C PHE A 185 -8.92 10.05 4.47
N GLN A 186 -7.68 10.45 4.17
CA GLN A 186 -7.27 10.90 2.85
C GLN A 186 -5.85 10.44 2.53
N MET A 187 -5.66 9.83 1.37
CA MET A 187 -4.34 9.68 0.76
C MET A 187 -4.03 10.94 -0.04
N VAL A 188 -3.50 11.98 0.62
CA VAL A 188 -3.16 13.27 -0.02
C VAL A 188 -2.18 13.06 -1.17
N THR A 189 -1.18 12.22 -0.94
CA THR A 189 -0.32 11.63 -1.97
C THR A 189 -0.02 10.16 -1.60
N PRO A 190 0.58 9.35 -2.49
CA PRO A 190 1.02 8.00 -2.13
C PRO A 190 1.96 7.95 -0.91
N GLU A 191 2.71 9.04 -0.66
CA GLU A 191 3.67 9.19 0.44
C GLU A 191 3.11 9.90 1.67
N HIS A 192 1.87 10.41 1.61
CA HIS A 192 1.30 11.25 2.67
C HIS A 192 -0.18 10.94 2.90
N ILE A 193 -0.48 10.41 4.07
CA ILE A 193 -1.85 10.03 4.47
C ILE A 193 -2.22 10.82 5.71
N GLU A 194 -3.44 11.34 5.73
CA GLU A 194 -4.00 12.09 6.85
C GLU A 194 -5.34 11.47 7.27
N MET A 195 -5.65 11.57 8.57
CA MET A 195 -6.96 11.25 9.12
C MET A 195 -7.15 11.94 10.47
N THR A 196 -8.38 11.98 10.94
CA THR A 196 -8.75 12.47 12.28
C THR A 196 -9.22 11.30 13.13
N VAL A 197 -8.80 11.26 14.39
CA VAL A 197 -9.18 10.20 15.34
C VAL A 197 -9.81 10.79 16.60
N SER A 198 -10.96 10.25 16.99
CA SER A 198 -11.61 10.52 18.27
C SER A 198 -11.82 9.20 19.00
N THR A 199 -11.23 9.06 20.19
CA THR A 199 -11.36 7.85 21.01
C THR A 199 -11.44 8.19 22.50
N GLY A 200 -12.37 7.53 23.21
CA GLY A 200 -12.55 7.70 24.65
C GLY A 200 -11.45 7.04 25.49
N ASP A 201 -10.80 6.01 24.95
CA ASP A 201 -9.73 5.25 25.60
C ASP A 201 -8.52 5.09 24.66
N ASN A 202 -7.42 4.58 25.21
CA ASN A 202 -6.26 4.18 24.44
C ASN A 202 -6.64 3.13 23.39
N ALA A 203 -6.17 3.33 22.16
CA ALA A 203 -6.48 2.47 21.03
C ALA A 203 -5.24 2.21 20.18
N LEU A 204 -5.24 1.10 19.47
CA LEU A 204 -4.37 0.88 18.34
C LEU A 204 -5.13 1.25 17.07
N LEU A 205 -4.71 2.33 16.41
CA LEU A 205 -5.18 2.68 15.08
C LEU A 205 -4.49 1.79 14.06
N THR A 206 -5.23 0.86 13.49
CA THR A 206 -4.75 -0.01 12.41
C THR A 206 -5.01 0.65 11.07
N VAL A 207 -4.03 0.66 10.18
CA VAL A 207 -4.13 1.25 8.85
C VAL A 207 -3.75 0.19 7.83
N SER A 208 -4.59 0.03 6.81
CA SER A 208 -4.44 -0.92 5.71
C SER A 208 -3.33 -0.49 4.74
N ILE A 209 -2.14 -0.21 5.26
CA ILE A 209 -0.96 0.21 4.50
C ILE A 209 0.19 -0.71 4.90
N PRO A 210 0.92 -1.28 3.93
CA PRO A 210 2.09 -2.09 4.22
C PRO A 210 3.13 -1.35 5.05
N ASP A 211 3.58 -1.97 6.14
CA ASP A 211 4.70 -1.49 6.95
C ASP A 211 6.04 -1.76 6.24
N TYR A 212 6.54 -0.69 5.62
CA TYR A 212 7.79 -0.67 4.87
C TYR A 212 8.74 0.41 5.42
N PRO A 213 10.06 0.14 5.55
CA PRO A 213 11.00 1.10 6.09
C PRO A 213 10.98 2.44 5.35
N GLY A 214 10.71 3.51 6.10
CA GLY A 214 10.57 4.87 5.58
C GLY A 214 9.27 5.55 5.99
N TRP A 215 8.24 4.78 6.39
CA TRP A 215 7.06 5.35 7.02
C TRP A 215 7.38 5.94 8.40
N ASN A 216 6.76 7.07 8.71
CA ASN A 216 6.78 7.72 10.01
C ASN A 216 5.35 8.11 10.36
N ALA A 217 4.96 7.94 11.61
CA ALA A 217 3.63 8.31 12.10
C ALA A 217 3.72 9.50 13.04
N TYR A 218 2.73 10.37 12.98
CA TYR A 218 2.58 11.52 13.85
C TYR A 218 1.15 11.60 14.39
N VAL A 219 1.01 11.88 15.68
CA VAL A 219 -0.27 12.16 16.33
C VAL A 219 -0.17 13.56 16.94
N ASN A 220 -1.01 14.49 16.50
CA ASN A 220 -0.94 15.91 16.88
C ASN A 220 0.48 16.51 16.68
N ASP A 221 1.08 16.22 15.52
CA ASP A 221 2.46 16.60 15.14
C ASP A 221 3.60 16.00 16.00
N GLU A 222 3.28 15.15 16.98
CA GLU A 222 4.28 14.40 17.75
C GLU A 222 4.58 13.06 17.08
N HIS A 223 5.85 12.74 16.91
CA HIS A 223 6.28 11.47 16.32
C HIS A 223 5.92 10.29 17.23
N VAL A 224 5.29 9.27 16.65
CA VAL A 224 4.91 8.02 17.32
C VAL A 224 5.49 6.83 16.56
N ASP A 225 5.97 5.83 17.29
CA ASP A 225 6.53 4.62 16.68
C ASP A 225 5.42 3.78 16.05
N ILE A 226 5.64 3.34 14.80
CA ILE A 226 4.78 2.40 14.10
C ILE A 226 4.99 1.00 14.67
N LEU A 227 3.88 0.31 14.92
CA LEU A 227 3.84 -1.07 15.35
C LEU A 227 3.46 -1.97 14.17
N ASP A 228 4.31 -2.96 13.86
CA ASP A 228 3.98 -3.98 12.86
C ASP A 228 2.74 -4.76 13.33
N THR A 229 1.65 -4.59 12.59
CA THR A 229 0.32 -5.11 12.89
C THR A 229 -0.15 -5.96 11.72
N TYR A 230 -0.87 -7.05 11.99
CA TYR A 230 -1.33 -8.02 10.99
C TYR A 230 -0.21 -8.53 10.09
N ALA A 231 0.97 -8.78 10.66
CA ALA A 231 2.14 -9.36 9.99
C ALA A 231 2.65 -8.55 8.76
N GLY A 232 2.63 -7.23 8.84
CA GLY A 232 3.20 -6.35 7.83
C GLY A 232 2.34 -5.14 7.44
N LEU A 233 1.37 -4.74 8.26
CA LEU A 233 0.59 -3.51 8.11
C LEU A 233 0.90 -2.52 9.24
N ILE A 234 0.56 -1.26 9.03
CA ILE A 234 0.83 -0.18 9.98
C ILE A 234 -0.19 -0.20 11.14
N GLY A 235 0.32 -0.24 12.37
CA GLY A 235 -0.42 0.12 13.59
C GLY A 235 0.18 1.37 14.24
N ILE A 236 -0.68 2.26 14.74
CA ILE A 236 -0.27 3.50 15.40
C ILE A 236 -0.95 3.52 16.78
N PRO A 237 -0.19 3.50 17.89
CA PRO A 237 -0.76 3.66 19.21
C PRO A 237 -1.28 5.11 19.38
N VAL A 238 -2.54 5.24 19.78
CA VAL A 238 -3.21 6.53 20.00
C VAL A 238 -3.80 6.54 21.40
N THR A 239 -3.51 7.59 22.16
CA THR A 239 -4.11 7.79 23.49
C THR A 239 -5.51 8.35 23.40
N ALA A 240 -6.29 8.24 24.47
CA ALA A 240 -7.60 8.90 24.59
C ALA A 240 -7.54 10.39 24.22
N GLY A 241 -8.48 10.86 23.40
CA GLY A 241 -8.54 12.24 22.93
C GLY A 241 -9.56 12.43 21.80
N GLU A 242 -9.96 13.68 21.58
CA GLU A 242 -10.92 14.09 20.56
C GLU A 242 -10.24 14.81 19.40
N ASN A 243 -10.69 14.54 18.17
CA ASN A 243 -10.26 15.18 16.92
C ASN A 243 -8.74 15.28 16.77
N GLN A 244 -8.03 14.22 17.16
CA GLN A 244 -6.58 14.15 17.08
C GLN A 244 -6.17 14.00 15.61
N SER A 245 -5.21 14.81 15.15
CA SER A 245 -4.69 14.68 13.80
C SER A 245 -3.70 13.52 13.75
N VAL A 246 -3.90 12.60 12.81
CA VAL A 246 -2.96 11.50 12.57
C VAL A 246 -2.42 11.62 11.14
N ARG A 247 -1.10 11.54 11.02
CA ARG A 247 -0.39 11.70 9.76
C ARG A 247 0.63 10.59 9.57
N LEU A 248 0.67 10.03 8.37
CA LEU A 248 1.71 9.11 7.93
C LEU A 248 2.51 9.75 6.79
N GLU A 249 3.84 9.77 6.93
CA GLU A 249 4.75 10.28 5.91
C GLU A 249 5.79 9.22 5.51
N PHE A 250 5.90 8.96 4.22
CA PHE A 250 6.92 8.08 3.66
C PHE A 250 8.16 8.85 3.22
N THR A 251 9.23 8.79 4.03
CA THR A 251 10.52 9.44 3.78
C THR A 251 11.67 8.43 3.72
N PRO A 252 11.85 7.73 2.57
CA PRO A 252 12.88 6.70 2.45
C PRO A 252 14.29 7.29 2.47
N ARG A 253 15.15 6.78 3.36
CA ARG A 253 16.56 7.22 3.50
C ARG A 253 17.37 7.11 2.21
N SER A 254 17.02 6.17 1.32
CA SER A 254 17.69 5.96 0.04
C SER A 254 17.59 7.19 -0.88
N VAL A 255 16.46 7.89 -0.87
CA VAL A 255 16.25 9.12 -1.66
C VAL A 255 17.16 10.23 -1.15
N THR A 256 17.27 10.40 0.17
CA THR A 256 18.16 11.39 0.79
C THR A 256 19.63 11.10 0.45
N ILE A 257 20.07 9.84 0.57
CA ILE A 257 21.43 9.42 0.23
C ILE A 257 21.71 9.65 -1.26
N GLY A 258 20.77 9.25 -2.13
CA GLY A 258 20.86 9.45 -3.57
C GLY A 258 21.02 10.92 -3.93
N ALA A 259 20.20 11.80 -3.34
CA ALA A 259 20.28 13.25 -3.57
C ALA A 259 21.64 13.84 -3.17
N ILE A 260 22.20 13.42 -2.03
CA ILE A 260 23.53 13.85 -1.57
C ILE A 260 24.61 13.40 -2.57
N LEU A 261 24.59 12.14 -2.99
CA LEU A 261 25.56 11.61 -3.95
C LEU A 261 25.46 12.31 -5.32
N SER A 262 24.24 12.55 -5.81
CA SER A 262 24.01 13.31 -7.04
C SER A 262 24.53 14.74 -6.94
N ALA A 263 24.32 15.42 -5.80
CA ALA A 263 24.85 16.76 -5.58
C ALA A 263 26.38 16.78 -5.55
N LEU A 264 27.01 15.80 -4.89
CA LEU A 264 28.48 15.67 -4.86
C LEU A 264 29.05 15.38 -6.26
N ALA A 265 28.41 14.50 -7.04
CA ALA A 265 28.82 14.19 -8.40
C ALA A 265 28.70 15.42 -9.32
N LEU A 266 27.61 16.18 -9.20
CA LEU A 266 27.41 17.43 -9.94
C LEU A 266 28.48 18.46 -9.58
N LEU A 267 28.78 18.65 -8.30
CA LEU A 267 29.84 19.55 -7.84
C LEU A 267 31.21 19.12 -8.37
N ALA A 268 31.54 17.83 -8.33
CA ALA A 268 32.78 17.30 -8.90
C ALA A 268 32.87 17.56 -10.41
N GLY A 269 31.77 17.35 -11.15
CA GLY A 269 31.70 17.66 -12.58
C GLY A 269 31.93 19.15 -12.88
N ILE A 270 31.31 20.05 -12.12
CA ILE A 270 31.52 21.50 -12.23
C ILE A 270 32.99 21.85 -11.98
N VAL A 271 33.62 21.28 -10.95
CA VAL A 271 35.05 21.52 -10.64
C VAL A 271 35.95 21.07 -11.79
N VAL A 272 35.70 19.89 -12.37
CA VAL A 272 36.46 19.39 -13.53
C VAL A 272 36.30 20.31 -14.74
N CYS A 273 35.08 20.73 -15.08
CA CYS A 273 34.85 21.66 -16.18
C CYS A 273 35.56 23.01 -15.96
N ILE A 274 35.53 23.56 -14.74
CA ILE A 274 36.24 24.81 -14.42
C ILE A 274 37.76 24.62 -14.58
N ALA A 275 38.29 23.49 -14.09
CA ALA A 275 39.72 23.18 -14.20
C ALA A 275 40.15 23.05 -15.67
N GLU A 276 39.36 22.38 -16.52
CA GLU A 276 39.64 22.29 -17.96
C GLU A 276 39.61 23.66 -18.65
N VAL A 277 38.60 24.49 -18.37
CA VAL A 277 38.52 25.84 -18.95
C VAL A 277 39.73 26.69 -18.54
N PHE A 278 40.17 26.59 -17.29
CA PHE A 278 41.34 27.30 -16.81
C PHE A 278 42.63 26.80 -17.50
N TRP A 279 42.77 25.49 -17.65
CA TRP A 279 43.91 24.87 -18.32
C TRP A 279 44.01 25.25 -19.81
N LEU A 280 42.87 25.24 -20.53
CA LEU A 280 42.80 25.68 -21.93
C LEU A 280 43.14 27.16 -22.10
N ARG A 281 42.75 28.03 -21.16
CA ARG A 281 43.10 29.44 -21.17
C ARG A 281 44.59 29.68 -20.97
N GLN A 282 45.25 28.91 -20.09
CA GLN A 282 46.71 29.02 -19.89
C GLN A 282 47.48 28.65 -21.16
N ARG A 283 47.12 27.53 -21.82
CA ARG A 283 47.77 27.11 -23.07
C ARG A 283 47.68 28.14 -24.20
N LYS A 284 46.58 28.89 -24.28
CA LYS A 284 46.39 29.92 -25.32
C LYS A 284 47.20 31.19 -25.09
N ASN A 285 47.60 31.47 -23.84
CA ASN A 285 48.46 32.61 -23.52
C ASN A 285 49.96 32.31 -23.73
N GLU A 286 50.34 31.06 -23.94
CA GLU A 286 51.72 30.63 -24.18
C GLU A 286 52.07 30.47 -25.67
N SER A 287 51.10 30.65 -26.60
CA SER A 287 51.28 30.64 -28.06
C SER A 287 51.16 32.05 -28.66
#